data_AF-A0A9D6Q3M4-F1
#
_entry.id   AF-A0A9D6Q3M4-F1
#
_cell.length_a   1.000
_cell.length_b   1.000
_cell.length_c   1.000
_cell.angle_alpha   90.00
_cell.angle_beta   90.00
_cell.angle_gamma   90.00
#
_symmetry.space_group_name_H-M   'P 1'
#
loop_
_entity.id
_entity.type
_entity.pdbx_description
1 polymer ?
#
loop_
_entity_poly.entity_id
_entity_poly.type
_entity_poly.pdbx_seq_one_letter_code
_entity_poly.pdbx_strand_id
1 'polypeptide(L)'
;MEKVIKCIKENKSFLITTHINPEGDAVGSSIALALILKKLGKRVVVCNTDPVPKNLQFLPYSKKIRQLKAIDGRYDVIVALDCGSISRIGLLKDVKITPPPLIVNIDHHVTNERFGHINFIDPKATAAGDIIYRLAKALRVRITKDIAAALYTTLLTETG
;
A
#
# COMPACT_ATOMS: atom_id res chain seq x y z
N MET A 1 10.64 -9.13 -5.27
CA MET A 1 9.78 -9.62 -4.17
C MET A 1 10.61 -9.84 -2.91
N GLU A 2 11.75 -10.53 -2.99
CA GLU A 2 12.63 -10.82 -1.84
C GLU A 2 13.06 -9.59 -1.02
N LYS A 3 13.47 -8.49 -1.69
CA LYS A 3 13.82 -7.23 -1.00
C LYS A 3 12.66 -6.66 -0.16
N VAL A 4 11.43 -6.75 -0.68
CA VAL A 4 10.22 -6.31 0.04
C VAL A 4 9.96 -7.21 1.25
N ILE A 5 10.07 -8.53 1.08
CA ILE A 5 9.92 -9.50 2.18
C ILE A 5 10.96 -9.25 3.29
N LYS A 6 12.22 -9.04 2.91
CA LYS A 6 13.31 -8.74 3.84
C LYS A 6 13.01 -7.45 4.62
N CYS A 7 12.65 -6.39 3.92
CA CYS A 7 12.23 -5.12 4.50
C CYS A 7 11.07 -5.28 5.51
N ILE A 8 10.05 -6.06 5.16
CA ILE A 8 8.91 -6.32 6.06
C ILE A 8 9.35 -7.06 7.33
N LYS A 9 10.25 -8.03 7.20
CA LYS A 9 10.75 -8.81 8.35
C LYS A 9 11.56 -7.95 9.31
N GLU A 10 12.45 -7.11 8.79
CA GLU A 10 13.42 -6.31 9.58
C GLU A 10 12.82 -5.09 10.27
N ASN A 11 11.71 -4.53 9.76
CA ASN A 11 11.11 -3.30 10.27
C ASN A 11 9.84 -3.55 11.10
N LYS A 12 9.48 -2.62 11.99
CA LYS A 12 8.37 -2.80 12.96
C LYS A 12 7.17 -1.91 12.68
N SER A 13 7.37 -0.76 12.05
CA SER A 13 6.34 0.25 11.83
C SER A 13 6.25 0.70 10.37
N PHE A 14 5.04 0.69 9.84
CA PHE A 14 4.75 0.91 8.43
C PHE A 14 3.68 1.98 8.28
N LEU A 15 3.92 2.91 7.37
CA LEU A 15 2.91 3.77 6.78
C LEU A 15 2.59 3.25 5.39
N ILE A 16 1.32 3.13 5.05
CA ILE A 16 0.88 2.76 3.70
C ILE A 16 0.15 3.96 3.11
N THR A 17 0.49 4.32 1.87
CA THR A 17 -0.13 5.39 1.11
C THR A 17 -0.26 4.98 -0.35
N THR A 18 -1.14 5.65 -1.06
CA THR A 18 -1.30 5.52 -2.52
C THR A 18 -1.38 6.91 -3.17
N HIS A 19 -1.78 6.97 -4.44
CA HIS A 19 -1.92 8.20 -5.20
C HIS A 19 -3.12 9.05 -4.77
N ILE A 20 -3.12 10.33 -5.16
CA ILE A 20 -4.28 11.22 -5.10
C ILE A 20 -5.47 10.64 -5.89
N ASN A 21 -6.69 10.90 -5.44
CA ASN A 21 -7.92 10.29 -5.97
C ASN A 21 -7.83 8.76 -6.05
N PRO A 22 -7.71 8.06 -4.89
CA PRO A 22 -7.48 6.62 -4.88
C PRO A 22 -8.69 5.87 -5.41
N GLU A 23 -8.45 4.83 -6.22
CA GLU A 23 -9.48 3.95 -6.77
C GLU A 23 -9.51 2.57 -6.06
N GLY A 24 -10.19 1.58 -6.62
CA GLY A 24 -10.38 0.27 -6.01
C GLY A 24 -9.11 -0.55 -5.80
N ASP A 25 -8.15 -0.52 -6.72
CA ASP A 25 -6.85 -1.19 -6.57
C ASP A 25 -6.01 -0.53 -5.49
N ALA A 26 -5.84 0.78 -5.57
CA ALA A 26 -5.20 1.65 -4.60
C ALA A 26 -5.74 1.43 -3.17
N VAL A 27 -7.07 1.48 -2.98
CA VAL A 27 -7.71 1.27 -1.67
C VAL A 27 -7.64 -0.20 -1.24
N GLY A 28 -7.96 -1.13 -2.15
CA GLY A 28 -8.02 -2.56 -1.85
C GLY A 28 -6.64 -3.14 -1.52
N SER A 29 -5.61 -2.81 -2.30
CA SER A 29 -4.22 -3.22 -2.06
C SER A 29 -3.69 -2.64 -0.75
N SER A 30 -4.02 -1.38 -0.43
CA SER A 30 -3.64 -0.73 0.83
C SER A 30 -4.26 -1.42 2.04
N ILE A 31 -5.55 -1.76 1.98
CA ILE A 31 -6.25 -2.49 3.05
C ILE A 31 -5.69 -3.90 3.19
N ALA A 32 -5.52 -4.62 2.09
CA ALA A 32 -5.00 -5.98 2.09
C ALA A 32 -3.61 -6.02 2.73
N LEU A 33 -2.69 -5.15 2.31
CA LEU A 33 -1.35 -5.05 2.88
C LEU A 33 -1.40 -4.68 4.36
N ALA A 34 -2.26 -3.74 4.76
CA ALA A 34 -2.38 -3.34 6.15
C ALA A 34 -2.79 -4.51 7.07
N LEU A 35 -3.76 -5.31 6.63
CA LEU A 35 -4.22 -6.48 7.37
C LEU A 35 -3.16 -7.59 7.41
N ILE A 36 -2.43 -7.80 6.31
CA ILE A 36 -1.30 -8.75 6.24
C ILE A 36 -0.21 -8.35 7.24
N LEU A 37 0.23 -7.09 7.22
CA LEU A 37 1.27 -6.59 8.11
C LEU A 37 0.84 -6.64 9.60
N LYS A 38 -0.43 -6.35 9.89
CA LYS A 38 -0.98 -6.50 11.26
C LYS A 38 -0.93 -7.95 11.75
N LYS A 39 -1.24 -8.92 10.88
CA LYS A 39 -1.12 -10.35 11.23
C LYS A 39 0.32 -10.77 11.51
N LEU A 40 1.29 -10.06 10.96
CA LEU A 40 2.73 -10.24 11.24
C LEU A 40 3.20 -9.46 12.49
N GLY A 41 2.28 -8.90 13.29
CA GLY A 41 2.59 -8.17 14.51
C GLY A 41 3.20 -6.78 14.27
N LYS A 42 3.07 -6.22 13.07
CA LYS A 42 3.62 -4.90 12.74
C LYS A 42 2.66 -3.78 13.15
N ARG A 43 3.21 -2.61 13.49
CA ARG A 43 2.43 -1.38 13.65
C ARG A 43 2.16 -0.80 12.26
N VAL A 44 0.90 -0.55 11.93
CA VAL A 44 0.52 -0.13 10.58
C VAL A 44 -0.49 1.01 10.63
N VAL A 45 -0.18 2.07 9.87
CA VAL A 45 -1.09 3.17 9.58
C VAL A 45 -1.31 3.22 8.06
N VAL A 46 -2.54 3.46 7.64
CA VAL A 46 -2.87 3.73 6.23
C VAL A 46 -3.35 5.16 6.16
N CYS A 47 -2.80 5.96 5.26
CA CYS A 47 -3.24 7.32 5.04
C CYS A 47 -3.12 7.74 3.58
N ASN A 48 -4.04 8.61 3.17
CA ASN A 48 -4.11 9.18 1.83
C ASN A 48 -4.35 10.69 1.93
N THR A 49 -4.02 11.43 0.87
CA THR A 49 -4.35 12.86 0.77
C THR A 49 -5.86 13.07 0.57
N ASP A 50 -6.46 12.23 -0.26
CA ASP A 50 -7.88 12.27 -0.59
C ASP A 50 -8.65 11.20 0.19
N PRO A 51 -9.95 11.41 0.45
CA PRO A 51 -10.76 10.47 1.20
C PRO A 51 -11.00 9.19 0.41
N VAL A 52 -11.35 8.11 1.12
CA VAL A 52 -11.82 6.87 0.49
C VAL A 52 -13.15 7.13 -0.23
N PRO A 53 -13.27 6.81 -1.54
CA PRO A 53 -14.51 6.95 -2.29
C PRO A 53 -15.69 6.26 -1.61
N LYS A 54 -16.89 6.87 -1.65
CA LYS A 54 -18.09 6.36 -0.95
C LYS A 54 -18.42 4.91 -1.32
N ASN A 55 -18.29 4.57 -2.61
CA ASN A 55 -18.52 3.23 -3.14
C ASN A 55 -17.50 2.19 -2.66
N LEU A 56 -16.40 2.57 -2.01
CA LEU A 56 -15.39 1.67 -1.44
C LEU A 56 -15.43 1.64 0.09
N GLN A 57 -16.28 2.43 0.74
CA GLN A 57 -16.38 2.48 2.21
C GLN A 57 -16.98 1.20 2.82
N PHE A 58 -17.59 0.33 2.01
CA PHE A 58 -18.02 -1.00 2.44
C PHE A 58 -16.85 -1.92 2.79
N LEU A 59 -15.65 -1.65 2.25
CA LEU A 59 -14.49 -2.50 2.48
C LEU A 59 -14.12 -2.54 3.97
N PRO A 60 -13.71 -3.71 4.48
CA PRO A 60 -13.20 -3.81 5.84
C PRO A 60 -11.99 -2.88 5.97
N TYR A 61 -11.82 -2.23 7.12
CA TYR A 61 -10.72 -1.28 7.38
C TYR A 61 -10.81 0.09 6.68
N SER A 62 -11.73 0.31 5.72
CA SER A 62 -11.87 1.60 5.00
C SER A 62 -11.94 2.82 5.94
N LYS A 63 -12.75 2.72 7.02
CA LYS A 63 -12.92 3.77 8.05
C LYS A 63 -11.68 4.04 8.90
N LYS A 64 -10.66 3.17 8.84
CA LYS A 64 -9.37 3.34 9.54
C LYS A 64 -8.31 4.00 8.66
N ILE A 65 -8.60 4.24 7.38
CA ILE A 65 -7.74 5.01 6.48
C ILE A 65 -7.86 6.48 6.88
N ARG A 66 -6.72 7.09 7.20
CA ARG A 66 -6.66 8.48 7.66
C ARG A 66 -6.50 9.40 6.47
N GLN A 67 -7.32 10.44 6.40
CA GLN A 67 -7.06 11.53 5.47
C GLN A 67 -6.07 12.50 6.12
N LEU A 68 -4.91 12.70 5.49
CA LEU A 68 -3.86 13.58 6.00
C LEU A 68 -3.39 14.53 4.91
N LYS A 69 -2.94 15.73 5.30
CA LYS A 69 -2.25 16.66 4.38
C LYS A 69 -0.72 16.48 4.40
N ALA A 70 -0.19 15.96 5.50
CA ALA A 70 1.22 15.64 5.68
C ALA A 70 1.36 14.44 6.62
N ILE A 71 2.49 13.73 6.53
CA ILE A 71 2.79 12.62 7.45
C ILE A 71 3.01 13.17 8.86
N ASP A 72 2.28 12.64 9.84
CA ASP A 72 2.22 13.17 11.20
C ASP A 72 2.84 12.24 12.26
N GLY A 73 3.86 11.47 11.86
CA GLY A 73 4.53 10.55 12.77
C GLY A 73 5.79 9.95 12.18
N ARG A 74 6.50 9.17 13.01
CA ARG A 74 7.69 8.41 12.59
C ARG A 74 7.33 6.97 12.28
N TYR A 75 7.82 6.49 11.14
CA TYR A 75 7.64 5.13 10.65
C TYR A 75 8.97 4.62 10.12
N ASP A 76 9.25 3.34 10.27
CA ASP A 76 10.48 2.75 9.73
C ASP A 76 10.40 2.69 8.19
N VAL A 77 9.20 2.38 7.68
CA VAL A 77 8.95 2.14 6.26
C VAL A 77 7.69 2.88 5.81
N ILE A 78 7.77 3.54 4.65
CA ILE A 78 6.60 4.00 3.89
C ILE A 78 6.43 3.07 2.70
N VAL A 79 5.24 2.49 2.53
CA VAL A 79 4.88 1.70 1.36
C VAL A 79 3.94 2.51 0.48
N ALA A 80 4.40 2.85 -0.72
CA ALA A 80 3.63 3.49 -1.77
C ALA A 80 3.07 2.43 -2.71
N LEU A 81 1.75 2.26 -2.69
CA LEU A 81 1.03 1.28 -3.50
C LEU A 81 0.37 1.93 -4.71
N ASP A 82 0.40 1.21 -5.82
CA ASP A 82 -0.34 1.53 -7.04
C ASP A 82 -0.07 2.95 -7.56
N CYS A 83 1.19 3.38 -7.47
CA CYS A 83 1.54 4.76 -7.75
C CYS A 83 2.81 4.83 -8.58
N GLY A 84 2.65 5.31 -9.82
CA GLY A 84 3.72 5.43 -10.82
C GLY A 84 4.72 6.55 -10.55
N SER A 85 4.34 7.60 -9.84
CA SER A 85 5.19 8.79 -9.60
C SER A 85 5.05 9.31 -8.18
N ILE A 86 6.14 9.75 -7.58
CA ILE A 86 6.13 10.36 -6.25
C ILE A 86 5.28 11.64 -6.21
N SER A 87 5.18 12.34 -7.35
CA SER A 87 4.38 13.58 -7.48
C SER A 87 2.89 13.36 -7.26
N ARG A 88 2.40 12.13 -7.50
CA ARG A 88 1.02 11.70 -7.27
C ARG A 88 0.76 11.31 -5.82
N ILE A 89 1.79 11.25 -4.96
CA ILE A 89 1.63 11.00 -3.53
C ILE A 89 1.66 12.35 -2.80
N GLY A 90 0.48 12.93 -2.56
CA GLY A 90 0.36 14.26 -1.96
C GLY A 90 1.06 14.38 -0.59
N LEU A 91 1.15 13.28 0.15
CA LEU A 91 1.80 13.21 1.47
C LEU A 91 3.33 13.29 1.46
N LEU A 92 3.97 12.95 0.34
CA LEU A 92 5.43 12.82 0.27
C LEU A 92 6.15 14.11 -0.13
N LYS A 93 5.41 15.13 -0.59
CA LYS A 93 5.98 16.39 -1.08
C LYS A 93 6.80 17.16 -0.03
N ASP A 94 6.46 17.00 1.26
CA ASP A 94 7.05 17.78 2.37
C ASP A 94 7.55 16.89 3.54
N VAL A 95 8.00 15.66 3.25
CA VAL A 95 8.45 14.75 4.33
C VAL A 95 9.76 15.22 4.94
N LYS A 96 9.64 15.92 6.06
CA LYS A 96 10.75 16.37 6.91
C LYS A 96 10.91 15.47 8.14
N ILE A 97 11.02 14.15 7.91
CA ILE A 97 11.22 13.16 8.98
C ILE A 97 12.71 12.84 9.07
N THR A 98 13.28 12.94 10.28
CA THR A 98 14.69 12.61 10.55
C THR A 98 14.79 11.53 11.63
N PRO A 99 15.45 10.37 11.36
CA PRO A 99 15.99 9.96 10.06
C PRO A 99 14.88 9.71 9.03
N PRO A 100 15.17 9.83 7.72
CA PRO A 100 14.17 9.59 6.69
C PRO A 100 13.72 8.13 6.68
N PRO A 101 12.42 7.86 6.49
CA PRO A 101 11.91 6.49 6.42
C PRO A 101 12.33 5.80 5.12
N LEU A 102 12.40 4.47 5.15
CA LEU A 102 12.60 3.68 3.94
C LEU A 102 11.32 3.68 3.08
N ILE A 103 11.37 4.29 1.90
CA ILE A 103 10.31 4.20 0.90
C ILE A 103 10.39 2.89 0.09
N VAL A 104 9.30 2.14 0.07
CA VAL A 104 9.07 0.95 -0.77
C VAL A 104 7.93 1.26 -1.74
N ASN A 105 8.17 1.13 -3.04
CA ASN A 105 7.13 1.29 -4.06
C ASN A 105 6.76 -0.08 -4.66
N ILE A 106 5.47 -0.40 -4.61
CA ILE A 106 4.89 -1.62 -5.17
C ILE A 106 3.80 -1.20 -6.15
N ASP A 107 3.96 -1.58 -7.42
CA ASP A 107 3.10 -1.09 -8.50
C ASP A 107 3.14 -2.07 -9.70
N HIS A 108 2.23 -1.90 -10.64
CA HIS A 108 2.14 -2.65 -11.89
C HIS A 108 2.18 -1.75 -13.14
N HIS A 109 2.14 -0.42 -12.99
CA HIS A 109 2.22 0.48 -14.13
C HIS A 109 3.57 0.39 -14.88
N VAL A 110 3.52 0.20 -16.20
CA VAL A 110 4.73 0.22 -17.07
C VAL A 110 5.46 1.56 -17.04
N THR A 111 4.76 2.64 -16.76
CA THR A 111 5.25 4.02 -16.72
C THR A 111 5.84 4.42 -15.37
N ASN A 112 5.94 3.51 -14.41
CA ASN A 112 6.41 3.81 -13.06
C ASN A 112 7.87 4.32 -13.03
N GLU A 113 8.10 5.41 -12.28
CA GLU A 113 9.37 6.13 -12.15
C GLU A 113 10.39 5.47 -11.20
N ARG A 114 9.98 4.43 -10.46
CA ARG A 114 10.81 3.67 -9.52
C ARG A 114 11.43 4.55 -8.43
N PHE A 115 10.63 5.45 -7.87
CA PHE A 115 11.09 6.47 -6.91
C PHE A 115 11.40 5.94 -5.50
N GLY A 116 11.05 4.69 -5.16
CA GLY A 116 11.34 4.11 -3.86
C GLY A 116 12.81 3.72 -3.71
N HIS A 117 13.28 3.56 -2.46
CA HIS A 117 14.56 2.92 -2.19
C HIS A 117 14.50 1.41 -2.54
N ILE A 118 13.32 0.80 -2.38
CA ILE A 118 13.00 -0.54 -2.87
C ILE A 118 11.82 -0.41 -3.82
N ASN A 119 11.99 -0.87 -5.06
CA ASN A 119 10.93 -0.90 -6.07
C ASN A 119 10.62 -2.33 -6.46
N PHE A 120 9.35 -2.73 -6.36
CA PHE A 120 8.84 -3.96 -6.91
C PHE A 120 7.72 -3.64 -7.90
N ILE A 121 8.12 -3.55 -9.16
CA ILE A 121 7.22 -3.20 -10.27
C ILE A 121 7.04 -4.44 -11.12
N ASP A 122 5.80 -4.90 -11.26
CA ASP A 122 5.48 -6.08 -12.08
C ASP A 122 4.36 -5.75 -13.07
N PRO A 123 4.71 -5.29 -14.29
CA PRO A 123 3.70 -4.94 -15.29
C PRO A 123 2.91 -6.09 -15.88
N LYS A 124 3.24 -7.33 -15.51
CA LYS A 124 2.43 -8.50 -15.86
C LYS A 124 1.33 -8.79 -14.84
N ALA A 125 1.36 -8.12 -13.69
CA ALA A 125 0.30 -8.23 -12.69
C ALA A 125 -0.94 -7.47 -13.17
N THR A 126 -2.11 -8.08 -12.99
CA THR A 126 -3.39 -7.47 -13.36
C THR A 126 -3.69 -6.21 -12.54
N ALA A 127 -3.26 -6.21 -11.27
CA ALA A 127 -3.48 -5.13 -10.30
C ALA A 127 -2.34 -5.16 -9.27
N ALA A 128 -2.10 -4.06 -8.57
CA ALA A 128 -1.25 -4.03 -7.39
C ALA A 128 -1.74 -5.04 -6.32
N GLY A 129 -3.04 -5.25 -6.20
CA GLY A 129 -3.60 -6.32 -5.35
C GLY A 129 -3.12 -7.74 -5.67
N ASP A 130 -2.88 -8.10 -6.94
CA ASP A 130 -2.28 -9.39 -7.31
C ASP A 130 -0.86 -9.54 -6.70
N ILE A 131 -0.08 -8.47 -6.78
CA ILE A 131 1.25 -8.42 -6.14
C ILE A 131 1.13 -8.61 -4.63
N ILE A 132 0.16 -7.96 -3.98
CA ILE A 132 -0.09 -8.09 -2.53
C ILE A 132 -0.55 -9.51 -2.16
N TYR A 133 -1.36 -10.17 -2.99
CA TYR A 133 -1.73 -11.57 -2.80
C TYR A 133 -0.49 -12.48 -2.83
N ARG A 134 0.37 -12.33 -3.84
CA ARG A 134 1.64 -13.09 -3.96
C ARG A 134 2.55 -12.84 -2.77
N LEU A 135 2.61 -11.59 -2.28
CA LEU A 135 3.38 -11.22 -1.09
C LEU A 135 2.84 -11.93 0.17
N ALA A 136 1.51 -11.96 0.37
CA ALA A 136 0.91 -12.70 1.49
C ALA A 136 1.26 -14.18 1.46
N LYS A 137 1.21 -14.81 0.27
CA LYS A 137 1.59 -16.22 0.09
C LYS A 137 3.06 -16.46 0.43
N ALA A 138 3.96 -15.60 -0.05
CA ALA A 138 5.39 -15.69 0.24
C ALA A 138 5.71 -15.47 1.74
N LEU A 139 4.93 -14.62 2.42
CA LEU A 139 5.02 -14.38 3.87
C LEU A 139 4.28 -15.45 4.70
N ARG A 140 3.64 -16.44 4.06
CA ARG A 140 2.82 -17.49 4.68
C ARG A 140 1.70 -16.94 5.57
N VAL A 141 1.14 -15.79 5.21
CA VAL A 141 0.00 -15.18 5.92
C VAL A 141 -1.30 -15.77 5.37
N ARG A 142 -2.16 -16.28 6.27
CA ARG A 142 -3.49 -16.76 5.90
C ARG A 142 -4.37 -15.60 5.43
N ILE A 143 -4.89 -15.71 4.21
CA ILE A 143 -5.89 -14.81 3.65
C ILE A 143 -7.20 -15.01 4.42
N THR A 144 -7.64 -13.98 5.14
CA THR A 144 -8.96 -13.94 5.79
C THR A 144 -10.00 -13.42 4.82
N LYS A 145 -11.29 -13.53 5.18
CA LYS A 145 -12.40 -12.93 4.43
C LYS A 145 -12.16 -11.45 4.14
N ASP A 146 -11.66 -10.70 5.12
CA ASP A 146 -11.41 -9.26 4.94
C ASP A 146 -10.27 -8.96 3.96
N ILE A 147 -9.18 -9.74 4.01
CA ILE A 147 -8.08 -9.62 3.05
C ILE A 147 -8.57 -10.02 1.66
N ALA A 148 -9.34 -11.12 1.56
CA ALA A 148 -9.90 -11.59 0.30
C ALA A 148 -10.84 -10.57 -0.33
N ALA A 149 -11.71 -9.93 0.46
CA ALA A 149 -12.62 -8.90 -0.04
C ALA A 149 -11.85 -7.70 -0.63
N ALA A 150 -10.81 -7.24 0.07
CA ALA A 150 -9.98 -6.14 -0.40
C ALA A 150 -9.21 -6.49 -1.68
N LEU A 151 -8.60 -7.68 -1.73
CA LEU A 151 -7.92 -8.19 -2.93
C LEU A 151 -8.90 -8.40 -4.10
N TYR A 152 -10.09 -8.93 -3.85
CA TYR A 152 -11.09 -9.12 -4.90
C TYR A 152 -11.52 -7.79 -5.51
N THR A 153 -11.71 -6.75 -4.68
CA THR A 153 -12.03 -5.41 -5.19
C THR A 153 -10.95 -4.89 -6.13
N THR A 154 -9.66 -5.09 -5.84
CA THR A 154 -8.59 -4.67 -6.75
C THR A 154 -8.70 -5.27 -8.15
N LEU A 155 -9.00 -6.57 -8.23
CA LEU A 155 -9.12 -7.26 -9.50
C LEU A 155 -10.37 -6.80 -10.24
N LEU A 156 -11.50 -6.71 -9.53
CA LEU A 156 -12.76 -6.26 -10.12
C LEU A 156 -12.63 -4.87 -10.73
N THR A 157 -12.01 -3.90 -10.04
CA THR A 157 -11.92 -2.53 -10.54
C THR A 157 -10.94 -2.36 -11.69
N GLU A 158 -9.85 -3.13 -11.71
CA GLU A 158 -8.87 -3.08 -12.81
C GLU A 158 -9.34 -3.81 -14.08
N THR A 159 -10.25 -4.79 -13.97
CA THR A 159 -10.69 -5.59 -15.13
C THR A 159 -12.12 -5.35 -15.59
N GLY A 160 -12.94 -4.61 -14.86
CA GLY A 160 -14.34 -4.31 -15.21
C GLY A 160 -15.35 -5.25 -14.58
#